data_AF-A0A7C0X7H7-F1
#
_entry.id   AF-A0A7C0X7H7-F1
#
_cell.length_a   1.000
_cell.length_b   1.000
_cell.length_c   1.000
_cell.angle_alpha   90.00
_cell.angle_beta   90.00
_cell.angle_gamma   90.00
#
_symmetry.space_group_name_H-M   'P 1'
#
loop_
_entity.id
_entity.type
_entity.pdbx_description
1 polymer ?
#
loop_
_entity_poly.entity_id
_entity_poly.type
_entity_poly.pdbx_seq_one_letter_code
_entity_poly.pdbx_strand_id
1 'polypeptide(L)'
;MKRKIFGILQKTRKNEWKREEFSEIEYEPTSVKELLTEMKNISELIIDLAYSAVLFHNEEIAEEVKYLDVRMDKLNYEIRMMALMATRTKEDAEQLAGILQVAEAAESISNA
;
A
#
# COMPACT_ATOMS: atom_id res chain seq x y z
N MET A 1 26.91 -6.63 -26.43
CA MET A 1 25.73 -5.83 -26.86
C MET A 1 24.59 -6.16 -25.89
N LYS A 2 24.31 -5.24 -24.96
CA LYS A 2 23.27 -5.34 -23.92
C LYS A 2 21.90 -5.10 -24.55
N ARG A 3 20.91 -5.97 -24.32
CA ARG A 3 19.45 -5.70 -24.39
C ARG A 3 18.66 -6.95 -24.03
N LYS A 4 18.40 -7.16 -22.73
CA LYS A 4 17.39 -8.14 -22.27
C LYS A 4 16.89 -7.90 -20.84
N ILE A 5 16.75 -6.63 -20.43
CA ILE A 5 16.25 -6.27 -19.10
C ILE A 5 14.80 -5.71 -19.17
N PHE A 6 14.31 -5.38 -20.38
CA PHE A 6 12.98 -4.77 -20.58
C PHE A 6 11.82 -5.76 -20.81
N GLY A 7 12.03 -7.05 -20.52
CA GLY A 7 11.03 -8.10 -20.81
C GLY A 7 10.11 -8.50 -19.66
N ILE A 8 10.34 -7.99 -18.45
CA ILE A 8 9.59 -8.41 -17.25
C ILE A 8 8.38 -7.49 -16.98
N LEU A 9 8.32 -6.30 -17.59
CA LEU A 9 7.23 -5.34 -17.41
C LEU A 9 6.07 -5.48 -18.43
N GLN A 10 6.10 -6.45 -19.35
CA GLN A 10 5.14 -6.51 -20.47
C GLN A 10 3.89 -7.38 -20.25
N LYS A 11 3.58 -7.81 -19.01
CA LYS A 11 2.38 -8.64 -18.76
C LYS A 11 1.73 -8.41 -17.39
N THR A 12 1.43 -7.17 -17.03
CA THR A 12 0.34 -6.94 -16.05
C THR A 12 -0.98 -7.29 -16.74
N ARG A 13 -1.65 -8.38 -16.33
CA ARG A 13 -2.95 -8.73 -16.92
C ARG A 13 -3.96 -7.68 -16.41
N LYS A 14 -4.63 -6.98 -17.31
CA LYS A 14 -5.64 -5.96 -16.95
C LYS A 14 -6.57 -6.46 -15.82
N ASN A 15 -6.74 -5.67 -14.75
CA ASN A 15 -7.52 -5.99 -13.54
C ASN A 15 -6.93 -7.04 -12.55
N GLU A 16 -5.63 -7.29 -12.50
CA GLU A 16 -5.09 -8.20 -11.45
C GLU A 16 -5.31 -7.66 -10.03
N TRP A 17 -5.29 -6.34 -9.85
CA TRP A 17 -5.53 -5.68 -8.57
C TRP A 17 -6.89 -6.07 -7.95
N LYS A 18 -7.92 -6.37 -8.75
CA LYS A 18 -9.21 -6.86 -8.22
C LYS A 18 -9.08 -8.22 -7.53
N ARG A 19 -8.21 -9.11 -8.03
CA ARG A 19 -7.98 -10.39 -7.35
C ARG A 19 -7.25 -10.18 -6.04
N GLU A 20 -6.30 -9.24 -6.03
CA GLU A 20 -5.56 -8.86 -4.84
C GLU A 20 -6.50 -8.23 -3.79
N GLU A 21 -7.41 -7.35 -4.21
CA GLU A 21 -8.38 -6.65 -3.36
C GLU A 21 -9.25 -7.61 -2.54
N PHE A 22 -9.69 -8.69 -3.18
CA PHE A 22 -10.52 -9.73 -2.53
C PHE A 22 -9.71 -10.90 -1.98
N SER A 23 -8.39 -10.81 -1.89
CA SER A 23 -7.61 -11.86 -1.23
C SER A 23 -7.82 -11.80 0.28
N GLU A 24 -7.78 -12.97 0.93
CA GLU A 24 -7.79 -13.04 2.38
C GLU A 24 -6.53 -12.36 2.95
N ILE A 25 -6.68 -11.66 4.08
CA ILE A 25 -5.57 -11.04 4.80
C ILE A 25 -5.22 -11.95 5.97
N GLU A 26 -4.10 -12.64 5.87
CA GLU A 26 -3.54 -13.39 6.99
C GLU A 26 -2.72 -12.45 7.88
N TYR A 27 -2.91 -12.56 9.19
CA TYR A 27 -2.12 -11.79 10.12
C TYR A 27 -0.70 -12.34 10.20
N GLU A 28 0.27 -11.55 9.71
CA GLU A 28 1.68 -11.78 9.95
C GLU A 28 2.21 -10.77 10.98
N PRO A 29 2.81 -11.24 12.11
CA PRO A 29 3.38 -10.34 13.11
C PRO A 29 4.55 -9.52 12.53
N THR A 30 4.26 -8.28 12.15
CA THR A 30 5.23 -7.31 11.61
C THR A 30 5.32 -6.10 12.53
N SER A 31 6.49 -5.45 12.60
CA SER A 31 6.62 -4.27 13.44
C SER A 31 5.86 -3.08 12.87
N VAL A 32 5.24 -2.27 13.74
CA VAL A 32 4.51 -1.05 13.34
C VAL A 32 5.38 -0.11 12.51
N LYS A 33 6.66 -0.02 12.87
CA LYS A 33 7.64 0.81 12.16
C LYS A 33 7.80 0.35 10.72
N GLU A 34 7.89 -0.95 10.46
CA GLU A 34 8.02 -1.50 9.11
C GLU A 34 6.75 -1.25 8.30
N LEU A 35 5.57 -1.50 8.88
CA LEU A 35 4.29 -1.25 8.22
C LEU A 35 4.15 0.23 7.82
N LEU A 36 4.40 1.16 8.74
CA LEU A 36 4.33 2.59 8.45
C LEU A 36 5.40 3.05 7.44
N THR A 37 6.59 2.46 7.48
CA THR A 37 7.65 2.77 6.50
C THR A 37 7.21 2.34 5.10
N GLU A 38 6.60 1.16 4.98
CA GLU A 38 6.10 0.66 3.71
C GLU A 38 4.93 1.51 3.20
N MET A 39 3.96 1.85 4.05
CA MET A 39 2.86 2.74 3.68
C MET A 39 3.37 4.09 3.16
N LYS A 40 4.36 4.69 3.84
CA LYS A 40 5.00 5.92 3.34
C LYS A 40 5.62 5.72 1.95
N ASN A 41 6.39 4.66 1.76
CA ASN A 41 7.09 4.43 0.49
C ASN A 41 6.09 4.17 -0.65
N ILE A 42 5.00 3.45 -0.37
CA ILE A 42 3.93 3.19 -1.32
C ILE A 42 3.18 4.48 -1.68
N SER A 43 2.84 5.34 -0.71
CA SER A 43 2.15 6.60 -1.01
C SER A 43 2.99 7.53 -1.89
N GLU A 44 4.30 7.64 -1.61
CA GLU A 44 5.23 8.40 -2.46
C GLU A 44 5.29 7.81 -3.89
N LEU A 45 5.38 6.48 -4.00
CA LEU A 45 5.44 5.80 -5.29
C LEU A 45 4.15 5.96 -6.10
N ILE A 46 2.99 5.87 -5.45
CA ILE A 46 1.68 6.06 -6.10
C ILE A 46 1.59 7.43 -6.73
N ILE A 47 2.00 8.48 -6.01
CA ILE A 47 2.00 9.85 -6.53
C ILE A 47 2.92 9.97 -7.75
N ASP A 48 4.16 9.47 -7.66
CA ASP A 48 5.12 9.52 -8.77
C ASP A 48 4.61 8.78 -10.03
N LEU A 49 4.00 7.61 -9.83
CA LEU A 49 3.45 6.80 -10.92
C LEU A 49 2.16 7.39 -11.48
N ALA A 50 1.27 7.94 -10.66
CA ALA A 50 0.04 8.58 -11.11
C ALA A 50 0.35 9.78 -12.01
N TYR A 51 1.29 10.64 -11.59
CA TYR A 51 1.76 11.75 -12.43
C TYR A 51 2.37 11.23 -13.74
N SER A 52 3.19 10.17 -13.69
CA SER A 52 3.78 9.57 -14.88
C SER A 52 2.73 8.97 -15.82
N ALA A 53 1.71 8.30 -15.30
CA ALA A 53 0.62 7.71 -16.07
C ALA A 53 -0.15 8.77 -16.87
N VAL A 54 -0.46 9.90 -16.24
CA VAL A 54 -1.12 11.04 -16.88
C VAL A 54 -0.21 11.67 -17.93
N LEU A 55 1.05 11.97 -17.57
CA LEU A 55 2.00 12.63 -18.47
C LEU A 55 2.27 11.84 -19.75
N PHE A 56 2.34 10.51 -19.65
CA PHE A 56 2.66 9.63 -20.77
C PHE A 56 1.45 8.90 -21.37
N HIS A 57 0.23 9.19 -20.89
CA HIS A 57 -1.00 8.48 -21.26
C HIS A 57 -0.85 6.94 -21.21
N ASN A 58 -0.24 6.44 -20.13
CA ASN A 58 0.12 5.04 -20.01
C ASN A 58 -0.85 4.27 -19.10
N GLU A 59 -1.72 3.46 -19.71
CA GLU A 59 -2.68 2.59 -18.99
C GLU A 59 -2.00 1.53 -18.11
N GLU A 60 -0.81 1.03 -18.49
CA GLU A 60 -0.12 0.00 -17.70
C GLU A 60 0.37 0.58 -16.37
N ILE A 61 0.88 1.81 -16.38
CA ILE A 61 1.28 2.51 -15.14
C ILE A 61 0.05 2.82 -14.28
N ALA A 62 -1.07 3.20 -14.90
CA ALA A 62 -2.32 3.43 -14.17
C ALA A 62 -2.87 2.16 -13.50
N GLU A 63 -2.68 0.98 -14.12
CA GLU A 63 -3.05 -0.29 -13.49
C GLU A 63 -2.11 -0.66 -12.33
N GLU A 64 -0.82 -0.31 -12.41
CA GLU A 64 0.13 -0.50 -11.30
C GLU A 64 -0.24 0.38 -10.10
N VAL A 65 -0.65 1.63 -10.32
CA VAL A 65 -1.15 2.52 -9.26
C VAL A 65 -2.28 1.86 -8.47
N LYS A 66 -3.25 1.23 -9.16
CA LYS A 66 -4.35 0.51 -8.49
C LYS A 66 -3.88 -0.71 -7.70
N TYR A 67 -2.84 -1.39 -8.17
CA TYR A 67 -2.28 -2.53 -7.43
C TYR A 67 -1.61 -2.09 -6.13
N LEU A 68 -0.86 -0.98 -6.18
CA LEU A 68 -0.23 -0.38 -5.01
C LEU A 68 -1.26 0.17 -4.02
N ASP A 69 -2.36 0.72 -4.51
CA ASP A 69 -3.47 1.20 -3.69
C ASP A 69 -4.13 0.06 -2.89
N VAL A 70 -4.42 -1.06 -3.56
CA VAL A 70 -4.88 -2.29 -2.89
C VAL A 70 -3.87 -2.78 -1.84
N ARG A 71 -2.56 -2.63 -2.09
CA ARG A 71 -1.54 -2.99 -1.10
C ARG A 71 -1.56 -2.03 0.11
N MET A 72 -1.79 -0.74 -0.11
CA MET A 72 -1.95 0.26 0.94
C MET A 72 -3.12 -0.09 1.88
N ASP A 73 -4.27 -0.46 1.32
CA ASP A 73 -5.45 -0.88 2.09
C ASP A 73 -5.14 -2.07 3.01
N LYS A 74 -4.41 -3.06 2.49
CA LYS A 74 -4.00 -4.23 3.28
C LYS A 74 -3.06 -3.85 4.41
N LEU A 75 -2.09 -2.98 4.18
CA LEU A 75 -1.20 -2.49 5.22
C LEU A 75 -1.97 -1.72 6.30
N ASN A 76 -2.95 -0.89 5.91
CA ASN A 76 -3.80 -0.20 6.89
C ASN A 76 -4.61 -1.22 7.72
N TYR A 77 -5.13 -2.27 7.08
CA TYR A 77 -5.83 -3.35 7.79
C TYR A 77 -4.91 -4.11 8.76
N GLU A 78 -3.69 -4.46 8.35
CA GLU A 78 -2.68 -5.11 9.20
C GLU A 78 -2.33 -4.25 10.43
N ILE A 79 -2.16 -2.93 10.26
CA ILE A 79 -1.92 -2.00 11.37
C ILE A 79 -3.13 -1.97 12.33
N ARG A 80 -4.36 -1.95 11.80
CA ARG A 80 -5.57 -1.98 12.63
C ARG A 80 -5.65 -3.28 13.44
N MET A 81 -5.40 -4.43 12.81
CA MET A 81 -5.35 -5.72 13.52
C MET A 81 -4.27 -5.73 14.61
N MET A 82 -3.06 -5.29 14.29
CA MET A 82 -1.96 -5.19 15.24
C MET A 82 -2.35 -4.31 16.44
N ALA A 83 -2.93 -3.13 16.19
CA ALA A 83 -3.34 -2.23 17.26
C ALA A 83 -4.39 -2.87 18.17
N LEU A 84 -5.40 -3.55 17.59
CA LEU A 84 -6.43 -4.26 18.34
C LEU A 84 -5.88 -5.42 19.17
N MET A 85 -4.88 -6.15 18.66
CA MET A 85 -4.25 -7.26 19.37
C MET A 85 -3.26 -6.80 20.46
N ALA A 86 -2.62 -5.64 20.27
CA ALA A 86 -1.66 -5.08 21.20
C ALA A 86 -2.32 -4.31 22.36
N THR A 87 -3.52 -3.75 22.15
CA THR A 87 -4.22 -2.94 23.16
C THR A 87 -4.73 -3.80 24.32
N ARG A 88 -4.26 -3.53 25.55
CA ARG A 88 -4.74 -4.20 26.78
C ARG A 88 -5.25 -3.21 27.83
N THR A 89 -4.86 -1.95 27.72
CA THR A 89 -5.19 -0.86 28.65
C THR A 89 -5.65 0.40 27.90
N LYS A 90 -6.17 1.38 28.64
CA LYS A 90 -6.53 2.69 28.09
C LYS A 90 -5.29 3.41 27.56
N GLU A 91 -4.18 3.30 28.27
CA GLU A 91 -2.91 3.94 27.94
C GLU A 91 -2.30 3.36 26.65
N ASP A 92 -2.45 2.04 26.41
CA ASP A 92 -2.05 1.42 25.14
C ASP A 92 -2.88 2.00 23.98
N ALA A 93 -4.20 2.13 24.18
CA ALA A 93 -5.11 2.67 23.18
C ALA A 93 -4.77 4.13 22.82
N GLU A 94 -4.43 4.96 23.81
CA GLU A 94 -4.02 6.35 23.58
C GLU A 94 -2.72 6.44 22.76
N GLN A 95 -1.74 5.57 23.02
CA GLN A 95 -0.49 5.53 22.24
C GLN A 95 -0.73 5.02 20.81
N LEU A 96 -1.52 3.97 20.65
CA LEU A 96 -1.81 3.36 19.34
C LEU A 96 -2.74 4.23 18.49
N ALA A 97 -3.58 5.09 19.08
CA ALA A 97 -4.41 6.02 18.35
C ALA A 97 -3.61 6.95 17.43
N GLY A 98 -2.43 7.42 17.88
CA GLY A 98 -1.55 8.25 17.05
C GLY A 98 -0.98 7.48 15.85
N ILE A 99 -0.63 6.20 16.04
CA ILE A 99 -0.18 5.32 14.95
C ILE A 99 -1.28 5.13 13.90
N LEU A 100 -2.51 4.87 14.34
CA LEU A 100 -3.66 4.71 13.44
C LEU A 100 -3.93 5.98 12.63
N GLN A 101 -3.79 7.16 13.24
CA GLN A 101 -3.95 8.43 12.53
C GLN A 101 -2.90 8.63 11.44
N VAL A 102 -1.65 8.24 11.68
CA VAL A 102 -0.58 8.35 10.68
C VAL A 102 -0.79 7.36 9.54
N ALA A 103 -1.20 6.13 9.84
CA ALA A 103 -1.55 5.14 8.83
C ALA A 103 -2.68 5.63 7.91
N GLU A 104 -3.74 6.18 8.49
CA GLU A 104 -4.87 6.75 7.75
C GLU A 104 -4.45 7.94 6.88
N ALA A 105 -3.54 8.78 7.36
CA ALA A 105 -3.02 9.89 6.58
C ALA A 105 -2.23 9.39 5.35
N ALA A 106 -1.45 8.32 5.48
CA ALA A 106 -0.72 7.73 4.36
C ALA A 106 -1.66 7.11 3.31
N GLU A 107 -2.73 6.45 3.75
CA GLU A 107 -3.79 5.95 2.86
C GLU A 107 -4.53 7.10 2.16
N SER A 108 -4.87 8.16 2.89
CA SER A 108 -5.53 9.33 2.32
C SER A 108 -4.70 10.00 1.22
N ILE A 109 -3.36 10.00 1.35
CA ILE A 109 -2.45 10.50 0.30
C ILE A 109 -2.44 9.57 -0.92
N SER A 110 -2.49 8.25 -0.72
CA SER A 110 -2.59 7.24 -1.79
C SER A 110 -3.82 7.45 -2.67
N ASN A 111 -4.95 7.75 -2.03
CA ASN A 111 -6.26 7.87 -2.65
C ASN A 111 -6.53 9.21 -3.37
N ALA A 112 -5.65 10.21 -3.21
CA ALA A 112 -5.85 11.59 -3.68
C ALA A 112 -5.47 11.78 -5.15
#